data_AF-A0A936KXE7-F1
#
_entry.id   AF-A0A936KXE7-F1
#
_cell.length_a   1.000
_cell.length_b   1.000
_cell.length_c   1.000
_cell.angle_alpha   90.00
_cell.angle_beta   90.00
_cell.angle_gamma   90.00
#
_symmetry.space_group_name_H-M   'P 1'
#
loop_
_entity.id
_entity.type
_entity.pdbx_description
1 polymer ?
#
loop_
_entity_poly.entity_id
_entity_poly.type
_entity_poly.pdbx_seq_one_letter_code
_entity_poly.pdbx_strand_id
1 'polypeptide(L)'
;MKLKLILSYTLIAIIFSSCNKEENVESNCPENSDILDEFESDQYYILTTDGKVFTKTDGICEFQLQYYSPDFENNYFQSNDTIYAKNEGYNIPILHEIKDDFNNYNTFTDLFITSSNTTNKLWTDFVLLSPENSTVEAYVALRKCIIAGTCNFDDNRIEIVADTISNLDSKLRFTAVEPVNGMVTSKSSIENTLLHADIDDKVTIEGDFYIEAGFPFSIIDLENKWFEGSPGIRLVFDDNKNLSVELKYGLKPWYRQEVGKEVRFPENEWVHVKASFVLRNDETGEIKVWQNNELIIDKKGKTLPTSNSIQTSIETGITATDIYSIMHLDNFRIKVDKF
;
A
#
# COMPACT_ATOMS: atom_id res chain seq x y z
N MET A 1 -3.42 62.14 41.18
CA MET A 1 -4.20 63.05 42.04
C MET A 1 -5.29 63.69 41.19
N LYS A 2 -6.57 63.51 41.56
CA LYS A 2 -7.83 63.96 40.89
C LYS A 2 -8.11 63.25 39.55
N LEU A 3 -9.11 62.36 39.36
CA LEU A 3 -10.50 62.24 39.85
C LEU A 3 -11.36 63.48 39.56
N LYS A 4 -12.26 63.36 38.57
CA LYS A 4 -13.72 63.60 38.65
C LYS A 4 -14.35 63.35 37.25
N LEU A 5 -15.30 62.40 37.13
CA LEU A 5 -16.77 62.56 37.33
C LEU A 5 -17.38 63.41 36.19
N ILE A 6 -18.49 63.09 35.52
CA ILE A 6 -19.60 62.17 35.82
C ILE A 6 -20.69 62.25 34.72
N LEU A 7 -21.65 61.31 34.78
CA LEU A 7 -23.02 61.28 34.21
C LEU A 7 -23.17 61.13 32.69
N SER A 8 -24.16 60.42 32.12
CA SER A 8 -25.20 59.44 32.52
C SER A 8 -26.15 59.30 31.32
N TYR A 9 -27.07 58.33 31.36
CA TYR A 9 -28.26 58.12 30.48
C TYR A 9 -27.98 57.31 29.19
N THR A 10 -28.67 56.24 28.81
CA THR A 10 -29.90 55.58 29.33
C THR A 10 -29.95 54.15 28.78
N LEU A 11 -30.54 53.29 29.61
CA LEU A 11 -31.14 51.98 29.37
C LEU A 11 -31.95 51.87 28.06
N ILE A 12 -31.63 50.90 27.20
CA ILE A 12 -32.62 50.12 26.43
C ILE A 12 -32.10 48.68 26.36
N ALA A 13 -32.64 47.83 27.23
CA ALA A 13 -32.52 46.37 27.10
C ALA A 13 -33.63 45.91 26.15
N ILE A 14 -33.27 45.56 24.91
CA ILE A 14 -34.16 44.79 24.04
C ILE A 14 -33.82 43.32 24.27
N ILE A 15 -34.66 42.66 25.05
CA ILE A 15 -34.72 41.20 25.13
C ILE A 15 -35.38 40.75 23.82
N PHE A 16 -34.57 40.50 22.78
CA PHE A 16 -35.01 39.66 21.67
C PHE A 16 -35.00 38.22 22.18
N SER A 17 -36.13 37.77 22.73
CA SER A 17 -36.49 36.35 22.66
C SER A 17 -36.74 36.02 21.19
N SER A 18 -35.66 35.82 20.44
CA SER A 18 -35.74 34.99 19.24
C SER A 18 -35.87 33.56 19.75
N CYS A 19 -37.09 33.03 19.74
CA CYS A 19 -37.27 31.60 19.55
C CYS A 19 -36.65 31.28 18.19
N ASN A 20 -35.33 31.06 18.17
CA ASN A 20 -34.73 30.24 17.15
C ASN A 20 -35.43 28.89 17.33
N LYS A 21 -36.42 28.62 16.47
CA LYS A 21 -36.74 27.24 16.13
C LYS A 21 -35.40 26.68 15.70
N GLU A 22 -34.82 25.81 16.53
CA GLU A 22 -33.86 24.83 16.06
C GLU A 22 -34.59 24.12 14.93
N GLU A 23 -34.39 24.60 13.69
CA GLU A 23 -34.59 23.76 12.53
C GLU A 23 -33.68 22.58 12.82
N ASN A 24 -34.29 21.43 13.11
CA ASN A 24 -33.60 20.16 13.09
C ASN A 24 -32.99 20.08 11.70
N VAL A 25 -31.73 20.51 11.57
CA VAL A 25 -30.89 20.19 10.45
C VAL A 25 -30.85 18.68 10.49
N GLU A 26 -31.64 18.02 9.65
CA GLU A 26 -31.56 16.57 9.48
C GLU A 26 -30.10 16.28 9.19
N SER A 27 -29.46 15.58 10.13
CA SER A 27 -28.09 15.17 9.98
C SER A 27 -28.01 14.35 8.70
N ASN A 28 -27.23 14.84 7.73
CA ASN A 28 -26.94 14.13 6.50
C ASN A 28 -25.83 13.08 6.69
N CYS A 29 -25.50 12.76 7.95
CA CYS A 29 -24.57 11.70 8.27
C CYS A 29 -25.16 10.32 8.02
N PRO A 30 -24.33 9.34 7.64
CA PRO A 30 -24.74 7.94 7.56
C PRO A 30 -25.33 7.45 8.88
N GLU A 31 -26.25 6.48 8.80
CA GLU A 31 -26.75 5.78 9.99
C GLU A 31 -25.61 4.94 10.60
N ASN A 32 -25.60 4.77 11.92
CA ASN A 32 -24.54 4.00 12.60
C ASN A 32 -24.42 2.55 12.08
N SER A 33 -25.49 1.96 11.56
CA SER A 33 -25.47 0.62 10.94
C SER A 33 -24.72 0.57 9.62
N ASP A 34 -24.58 1.71 8.96
CA ASP A 34 -23.91 1.83 7.66
C ASP A 34 -22.43 2.17 7.83
N ILE A 35 -21.96 2.48 9.05
CA ILE A 35 -20.56 2.83 9.32
C ILE A 35 -19.72 1.55 9.37
N LEU A 36 -18.70 1.49 8.51
CA LEU A 36 -17.71 0.42 8.46
C LEU A 36 -16.48 0.75 9.31
N ASP A 37 -15.98 1.99 9.23
CA ASP A 37 -14.80 2.43 9.97
C ASP A 37 -14.84 3.95 10.19
N GLU A 38 -14.16 4.41 11.24
CA GLU A 38 -14.06 5.84 11.60
C GLU A 38 -12.63 6.15 12.03
N PHE A 39 -12.08 7.28 11.59
CA PHE A 39 -10.75 7.71 12.00
C PHE A 39 -10.61 9.24 11.96
N GLU A 40 -9.75 9.76 12.83
CA GLU A 40 -9.53 11.19 13.01
C GLU A 40 -8.06 11.54 12.81
N SER A 41 -7.74 12.23 11.72
CA SER A 41 -6.40 12.80 11.48
C SER A 41 -6.39 14.31 11.73
N ASP A 42 -6.73 15.07 10.70
CA ASP A 42 -6.94 16.51 10.65
C ASP A 42 -8.43 16.86 10.63
N GLN A 43 -9.23 15.91 10.14
CA GLN A 43 -10.69 15.90 10.14
C GLN A 43 -11.17 14.53 10.62
N TYR A 44 -12.45 14.46 10.99
CA TYR A 44 -13.10 13.21 11.32
C TYR A 44 -13.68 12.57 10.05
N TYR A 45 -13.22 11.37 9.71
CA TYR A 45 -13.66 10.63 8.54
C TYR A 45 -14.56 9.46 8.94
N ILE A 46 -15.63 9.25 8.18
CA ILE A 46 -16.55 8.11 8.28
C ILE A 46 -16.49 7.36 6.95
N LEU A 47 -16.12 6.08 7.00
CA LEU A 47 -16.21 5.16 5.89
C LEU A 47 -17.45 4.28 6.08
N THR A 48 -18.33 4.24 5.09
CA THR A 48 -19.54 3.41 5.13
C THR A 48 -19.31 2.03 4.51
N THR A 49 -20.19 1.08 4.81
CA THR A 49 -20.18 -0.29 4.29
C THR A 49 -20.38 -0.33 2.77
N ASP A 50 -21.08 0.64 2.20
CA ASP A 50 -21.20 0.82 0.76
C ASP A 50 -20.01 1.53 0.11
N GLY A 51 -18.94 1.80 0.87
CA GLY A 51 -17.66 2.31 0.42
C GLY A 51 -17.59 3.83 0.27
N LYS A 52 -18.55 4.62 0.75
CA LYS A 52 -18.48 6.08 0.71
C LYS A 52 -17.68 6.63 1.88
N VAL A 53 -16.89 7.67 1.62
CA VAL A 53 -16.17 8.40 2.66
C VAL A 53 -16.81 9.77 2.85
N PHE A 54 -17.06 10.12 4.11
CA PHE A 54 -17.56 11.42 4.53
C PHE A 54 -16.59 12.07 5.50
N THR A 55 -16.48 13.40 5.46
CA THR A 55 -15.87 14.19 6.54
C THR A 55 -16.97 14.73 7.44
N LYS A 56 -16.74 14.79 8.76
CA LYS A 56 -17.73 15.30 9.73
C LYS A 56 -17.21 16.57 10.41
N THR A 57 -17.93 17.68 10.21
CA THR A 57 -17.63 18.98 10.85
C THR A 57 -18.90 19.53 11.49
N ASP A 58 -18.85 19.83 12.79
CA ASP A 58 -19.98 20.39 13.56
C ASP A 58 -21.31 19.60 13.40
N GLY A 59 -21.20 18.27 13.30
CA GLY A 59 -22.35 17.37 13.14
C GLY A 59 -22.90 17.25 11.72
N ILE A 60 -22.32 17.95 10.75
CA ILE A 60 -22.65 17.85 9.32
C ILE A 60 -21.64 16.91 8.66
N CYS A 61 -22.12 15.98 7.84
CA CYS A 61 -21.28 15.08 7.07
C CYS A 61 -21.21 15.50 5.59
N GLU A 62 -20.01 15.61 5.02
CA GLU A 62 -19.82 15.96 3.61
C GLU A 62 -19.17 14.78 2.88
N PHE A 63 -19.85 14.30 1.83
CA PHE A 63 -19.31 13.23 0.98
C PHE A 63 -18.03 13.69 0.29
N GLN A 64 -16.98 12.88 0.39
CA GLN A 64 -15.68 13.15 -0.23
C GLN A 64 -15.48 12.29 -1.48
N LEU A 65 -15.63 10.98 -1.36
CA LEU A 65 -15.35 10.04 -2.45
C LEU A 65 -16.01 8.68 -2.25
N GLN A 66 -16.06 7.91 -3.33
CA GLN A 66 -16.36 6.48 -3.31
C GLN A 66 -15.03 5.73 -3.21
N TYR A 67 -14.74 5.19 -2.03
CA TYR A 67 -13.46 4.57 -1.67
C TYR A 67 -13.29 3.17 -2.24
N TYR A 68 -14.38 2.40 -2.35
CA TYR A 68 -14.40 1.11 -3.04
C TYR A 68 -15.80 0.84 -3.58
N SER A 69 -15.94 -0.08 -4.55
CA SER A 69 -17.26 -0.52 -5.01
C SER A 69 -17.82 -1.59 -4.05
N PRO A 70 -19.04 -1.49 -3.51
CA PRO A 70 -19.56 -2.45 -2.52
C PRO A 70 -19.69 -3.88 -3.04
N ASP A 71 -19.63 -4.08 -4.36
CA ASP A 71 -19.71 -5.38 -5.02
C ASP A 71 -18.34 -5.89 -5.49
N PHE A 72 -17.22 -5.29 -5.06
CA PHE A 72 -15.89 -5.68 -5.54
C PHE A 72 -15.57 -7.17 -5.25
N GLU A 73 -16.10 -7.75 -4.18
CA GLU A 73 -15.95 -9.17 -3.84
C GLU A 73 -16.57 -10.08 -4.91
N ASN A 74 -17.57 -9.59 -5.66
CA ASN A 74 -18.16 -10.34 -6.76
C ASN A 74 -17.19 -10.56 -7.92
N ASN A 75 -16.01 -9.93 -7.92
CA ASN A 75 -14.93 -10.25 -8.84
C ASN A 75 -14.25 -11.59 -8.52
N TYR A 76 -14.60 -12.22 -7.39
CA TYR A 76 -14.11 -13.54 -7.01
C TYR A 76 -15.24 -14.55 -6.89
N PHE A 77 -14.89 -15.83 -6.97
CA PHE A 77 -15.76 -16.93 -6.55
C PHE A 77 -14.91 -18.14 -6.16
N GLN A 78 -15.46 -18.96 -5.27
CA GLN A 78 -14.85 -20.21 -4.90
C GLN A 78 -15.49 -21.37 -5.67
N SER A 79 -14.66 -22.27 -6.18
CA SER A 79 -15.10 -23.54 -6.74
C SER A 79 -14.18 -24.65 -6.22
N ASN A 80 -14.76 -25.60 -5.47
CA ASN A 80 -14.01 -26.55 -4.65
C ASN A 80 -13.10 -25.80 -3.65
N ASP A 81 -11.82 -26.18 -3.57
CA ASP A 81 -10.82 -25.59 -2.68
C ASP A 81 -9.99 -24.48 -3.36
N THR A 82 -10.48 -23.91 -4.46
CA THR A 82 -9.76 -22.88 -5.23
C THR A 82 -10.62 -21.63 -5.38
N ILE A 83 -10.02 -20.48 -5.07
CA ILE A 83 -10.58 -19.16 -5.34
C ILE A 83 -10.16 -18.76 -6.76
N TYR A 84 -11.10 -18.21 -7.51
CA TYR A 84 -10.87 -17.70 -8.86
C TYR A 84 -11.21 -16.22 -8.94
N ALA A 85 -10.35 -15.45 -9.59
CA ALA A 85 -10.69 -14.13 -10.11
C ALA A 85 -11.52 -14.30 -11.40
N LYS A 86 -12.62 -13.56 -11.51
CA LYS A 86 -13.44 -13.49 -12.71
C LYS A 86 -12.77 -12.55 -13.71
N ASN A 87 -12.68 -13.00 -14.96
CA ASN A 87 -12.30 -12.16 -16.09
C ASN A 87 -13.26 -12.37 -17.26
N GLU A 88 -13.32 -11.45 -18.21
CA GLU A 88 -14.21 -11.55 -19.36
C GLU A 88 -13.89 -12.81 -20.19
N GLY A 89 -14.75 -13.83 -20.08
CA GLY A 89 -14.67 -15.07 -20.85
C GLY A 89 -13.84 -16.20 -20.23
N TYR A 90 -13.15 -15.98 -19.10
CA TYR A 90 -12.43 -17.03 -18.37
C TYR A 90 -12.19 -16.68 -16.90
N ASN A 91 -11.89 -17.69 -16.09
CA ASN A 91 -11.62 -17.52 -14.66
C ASN A 91 -10.14 -17.86 -14.39
N ILE A 92 -9.48 -17.05 -13.58
CA ILE A 92 -8.06 -17.19 -13.26
C ILE A 92 -7.94 -17.70 -11.83
N PRO A 93 -7.31 -18.85 -11.57
CA PRO A 93 -7.09 -19.30 -10.20
C PRO A 93 -6.17 -18.31 -9.48
N ILE A 94 -6.54 -17.95 -8.25
CA ILE A 94 -5.70 -17.15 -7.37
C ILE A 94 -4.48 -17.97 -6.94
N LEU A 95 -3.34 -17.30 -6.81
CA LEU A 95 -2.11 -17.86 -6.28
C LEU A 95 -2.09 -17.77 -4.76
N HIS A 96 -1.85 -18.89 -4.10
CA HIS A 96 -1.58 -18.93 -2.65
C HIS A 96 -0.09 -18.82 -2.33
N GLU A 97 0.76 -18.98 -3.34
CA GLU A 97 2.20 -18.89 -3.22
C GLU A 97 2.78 -18.36 -4.53
N ILE A 98 3.69 -17.39 -4.40
CA ILE A 98 4.56 -16.91 -5.47
C ILE A 98 5.96 -17.16 -4.96
N LYS A 99 6.80 -17.82 -5.76
CA LYS A 99 8.21 -18.06 -5.44
C LYS A 99 9.03 -17.88 -6.71
N ASP A 100 9.97 -16.95 -6.69
CA ASP A 100 10.77 -16.61 -7.84
C ASP A 100 12.24 -16.39 -7.44
N ASP A 101 13.13 -17.15 -8.06
CA ASP A 101 14.59 -17.03 -7.95
C ASP A 101 15.20 -16.32 -9.17
N PHE A 102 14.36 -15.85 -10.09
CA PHE A 102 14.70 -15.10 -11.29
C PHE A 102 15.69 -15.75 -12.27
N ASN A 103 16.06 -17.02 -12.05
CA ASN A 103 17.06 -17.75 -12.84
C ASN A 103 16.55 -18.23 -14.20
N ASN A 104 15.24 -18.26 -14.39
CA ASN A 104 14.59 -18.88 -15.55
C ASN A 104 14.18 -17.90 -16.65
N TYR A 105 14.63 -16.64 -16.56
CA TYR A 105 14.23 -15.57 -17.48
C TYR A 105 15.40 -15.09 -18.33
N ASN A 106 15.21 -15.02 -19.65
CA ASN A 106 16.23 -14.54 -20.57
C ASN A 106 16.09 -13.04 -20.83
N THR A 107 14.86 -12.53 -20.76
CA THR A 107 14.52 -11.13 -21.00
C THR A 107 13.55 -10.64 -19.93
N PHE A 108 13.54 -9.34 -19.65
CA PHE A 108 12.64 -8.74 -18.66
C PHE A 108 11.16 -9.10 -18.91
N THR A 109 10.72 -9.11 -20.17
CA THR A 109 9.36 -9.47 -20.56
C THR A 109 9.00 -10.94 -20.27
N ASP A 110 10.01 -11.80 -20.03
CA ASP A 110 9.79 -13.19 -19.64
C ASP A 110 9.25 -13.33 -18.22
N LEU A 111 9.32 -12.30 -17.38
CA LEU A 111 8.74 -12.31 -16.02
C LEU A 111 7.21 -12.39 -16.04
N PHE A 112 6.57 -11.78 -17.05
CA PHE A 112 5.15 -11.44 -16.99
C PHE A 112 4.24 -12.45 -17.68
N ILE A 113 3.13 -12.78 -17.02
CA ILE A 113 2.02 -13.55 -17.56
C ILE A 113 1.39 -12.75 -18.71
N THR A 114 1.70 -13.12 -19.94
CA THR A 114 1.19 -12.47 -21.16
C THR A 114 0.01 -13.21 -21.80
N SER A 115 -0.32 -14.40 -21.34
CA SER A 115 -1.44 -15.20 -21.84
C SER A 115 -1.93 -16.21 -20.81
N SER A 116 -3.14 -16.73 -20.97
CA SER A 116 -3.72 -17.78 -20.12
C SER A 116 -2.99 -19.12 -20.19
N ASN A 117 -2.15 -19.35 -21.21
CA ASN A 117 -1.36 -20.56 -21.36
C ASN A 117 0.01 -20.47 -20.68
N THR A 118 0.36 -19.31 -20.13
CA THR A 118 1.69 -19.08 -19.55
C THR A 118 1.69 -19.49 -18.07
N THR A 119 1.87 -20.79 -17.82
CA THR A 119 1.71 -21.38 -16.47
C THR A 119 2.96 -21.30 -15.60
N ASN A 120 4.11 -20.91 -16.16
CA ASN A 120 5.41 -20.88 -15.47
C ASN A 120 5.87 -19.47 -15.08
N LYS A 121 5.03 -18.45 -15.31
CA LYS A 121 5.33 -17.06 -14.97
C LYS A 121 4.44 -16.61 -13.82
N LEU A 122 4.97 -15.71 -13.01
CA LEU A 122 4.36 -15.35 -11.73
C LEU A 122 4.02 -13.87 -11.61
N TRP A 123 4.51 -13.00 -12.48
CA TRP A 123 4.26 -11.56 -12.36
C TRP A 123 3.17 -11.13 -13.34
N THR A 124 2.29 -10.22 -12.94
CA THR A 124 1.20 -9.73 -13.80
C THR A 124 1.49 -8.35 -14.33
N ASP A 125 2.27 -7.55 -13.61
CA ASP A 125 2.43 -6.14 -13.90
C ASP A 125 3.75 -5.57 -13.35
N PHE A 126 4.09 -4.34 -13.73
CA PHE A 126 5.18 -3.55 -13.17
C PHE A 126 4.84 -2.05 -13.24
N VAL A 127 5.46 -1.26 -12.36
CA VAL A 127 5.25 0.19 -12.26
C VAL A 127 6.56 0.92 -12.47
N LEU A 128 6.55 1.90 -13.38
CA LEU A 128 7.66 2.81 -13.70
C LEU A 128 7.18 4.26 -13.59
N LEU A 129 6.85 4.69 -12.37
CA LEU A 129 6.45 6.08 -12.12
C LEU A 129 7.70 6.95 -12.03
N SER A 130 7.88 7.88 -12.95
CA SER A 130 9.13 8.63 -13.09
C SER A 130 8.89 10.04 -13.67
N PRO A 131 9.89 10.94 -13.69
CA PRO A 131 9.75 12.24 -14.34
C PRO A 131 9.29 12.17 -15.80
N GLU A 132 9.82 11.22 -16.59
CA GLU A 132 9.39 11.03 -17.99
C GLU A 132 7.98 10.41 -18.10
N ASN A 133 7.54 9.67 -17.07
CA ASN A 133 6.26 8.97 -17.02
C ASN A 133 5.50 9.27 -15.71
N SER A 134 5.23 10.55 -15.47
CA SER A 134 4.80 11.06 -14.16
C SER A 134 3.31 10.88 -13.83
N THR A 135 2.54 10.24 -14.71
CA THR A 135 1.11 10.00 -14.54
C THR A 135 0.79 8.52 -14.74
N VAL A 136 -0.37 8.09 -14.20
CA VAL A 136 -0.88 6.73 -14.41
C VAL A 136 -1.00 6.38 -15.88
N GLU A 137 -1.56 7.28 -16.68
CA GLU A 137 -1.71 7.05 -18.12
C GLU A 137 -0.34 6.86 -18.82
N ALA A 138 0.65 7.68 -18.46
CA ALA A 138 1.98 7.64 -19.05
C ALA A 138 2.71 6.32 -18.74
N TYR A 139 2.85 5.94 -17.46
CA TYR A 139 3.57 4.70 -17.14
C TYR A 139 2.81 3.46 -17.59
N VAL A 140 1.47 3.49 -17.67
CA VAL A 140 0.67 2.40 -18.26
C VAL A 140 0.93 2.28 -19.76
N ALA A 141 1.07 3.40 -20.48
CA ALA A 141 1.44 3.40 -21.89
C ALA A 141 2.86 2.85 -22.11
N LEU A 142 3.84 3.31 -21.31
CA LEU A 142 5.21 2.80 -21.33
C LEU A 142 5.24 1.29 -21.09
N ARG A 143 4.57 0.82 -20.05
CA ARG A 143 4.46 -0.61 -19.75
C ARG A 143 3.95 -1.41 -20.94
N LYS A 144 2.84 -0.97 -21.55
CA LYS A 144 2.25 -1.66 -22.71
C LYS A 144 3.24 -1.75 -23.87
N CYS A 145 3.99 -0.68 -24.15
CA CYS A 145 4.95 -0.69 -25.24
C CYS A 145 6.17 -1.58 -24.95
N ILE A 146 6.65 -1.65 -23.69
CA ILE A 146 7.73 -2.54 -23.25
C ILE A 146 7.29 -4.01 -23.38
N ILE A 147 6.10 -4.36 -22.85
CA ILE A 147 5.54 -5.71 -22.97
C ILE A 147 5.36 -6.11 -24.45
N ALA A 148 4.99 -5.17 -25.31
CA ALA A 148 4.88 -5.40 -26.75
C ALA A 148 6.24 -5.47 -27.48
N GLY A 149 7.36 -5.20 -26.81
CA GLY A 149 8.70 -5.15 -27.41
C GLY A 149 8.87 -3.99 -28.41
N THR A 150 8.07 -2.93 -28.29
CA THR A 150 8.03 -1.79 -29.22
C THR A 150 8.80 -0.57 -28.72
N CYS A 151 9.16 -0.55 -27.45
CA CYS A 151 9.95 0.50 -26.81
C CYS A 151 10.88 -0.11 -25.75
N ASN A 152 11.69 0.74 -25.12
CA ASN A 152 12.56 0.37 -24.00
C ASN A 152 12.22 1.28 -22.80
N PHE A 153 12.85 1.05 -21.66
CA PHE A 153 12.79 1.94 -20.51
C PHE A 153 13.31 3.34 -20.85
N ASP A 154 12.64 4.36 -20.32
CA ASP A 154 13.05 5.77 -20.45
C ASP A 154 14.12 6.09 -19.39
N ASP A 155 13.70 6.27 -18.13
CA ASP A 155 14.53 6.61 -16.98
C ASP A 155 14.55 5.50 -15.90
N ASN A 156 13.40 5.20 -15.29
CA ASN A 156 13.26 4.09 -14.33
C ASN A 156 13.36 2.75 -15.07
N ARG A 157 14.05 1.79 -14.45
CA ARG A 157 14.50 0.56 -15.12
C ARG A 157 14.39 -0.65 -14.20
N ILE A 158 14.00 -1.78 -14.80
CA ILE A 158 14.05 -3.10 -14.17
C ILE A 158 14.84 -4.01 -15.10
N GLU A 159 15.95 -4.52 -14.61
CA GLU A 159 16.91 -5.29 -15.39
C GLU A 159 17.11 -6.66 -14.76
N ILE A 160 17.16 -7.71 -15.59
CA ILE A 160 17.70 -9.00 -15.17
C ILE A 160 19.22 -8.90 -15.32
N VAL A 161 19.94 -9.03 -14.22
CA VAL A 161 21.40 -8.95 -14.20
C VAL A 161 21.97 -10.23 -13.62
N ALA A 162 23.14 -10.64 -14.10
CA ALA A 162 23.85 -11.79 -13.53
C ALA A 162 24.27 -11.47 -12.09
N ASP A 163 24.18 -12.45 -11.20
CA ASP A 163 24.77 -12.33 -9.88
C ASP A 163 26.30 -12.42 -9.97
N THR A 164 26.98 -11.42 -9.40
CA THR A 164 28.43 -11.31 -9.45
C THR A 164 29.14 -12.34 -8.56
N ILE A 165 28.41 -12.96 -7.63
CA ILE A 165 28.92 -14.02 -6.75
C ILE A 165 28.77 -15.39 -7.43
N SER A 166 27.69 -15.59 -8.19
CA SER A 166 27.40 -16.81 -8.94
C SER A 166 26.95 -16.48 -10.36
N ASN A 167 27.82 -16.73 -11.36
CA ASN A 167 27.49 -16.51 -12.78
C ASN A 167 26.34 -17.39 -13.33
N LEU A 168 25.75 -18.25 -12.48
CA LEU A 168 24.60 -19.09 -12.81
C LEU A 168 23.29 -18.50 -12.32
N ASP A 169 23.36 -17.53 -11.40
CA ASP A 169 22.19 -16.95 -10.77
C ASP A 169 21.89 -15.58 -11.39
N SER A 170 20.62 -15.27 -11.58
CA SER A 170 20.13 -13.99 -12.09
C SER A 170 19.29 -13.32 -11.02
N LYS A 171 19.37 -12.00 -10.96
CA LYS A 171 18.61 -11.18 -10.01
C LYS A 171 17.97 -10.01 -10.72
N LEU A 172 17.00 -9.39 -10.07
CA LEU A 172 16.40 -8.16 -10.56
C LEU A 172 17.13 -6.95 -9.99
N ARG A 173 17.50 -6.01 -10.85
CA ARG A 173 18.01 -4.69 -10.48
C ARG A 173 16.95 -3.64 -10.82
N PHE A 174 16.50 -2.92 -9.81
CA PHE A 174 15.55 -1.82 -9.92
C PHE A 174 16.31 -0.51 -9.82
N THR A 175 16.05 0.42 -10.75
CA THR A 175 16.58 1.79 -10.71
C THR A 175 15.42 2.76 -10.75
N ALA A 176 15.35 3.66 -9.77
CA ALA A 176 14.39 4.75 -9.73
C ALA A 176 15.13 6.08 -9.64
N VAL A 177 14.81 7.03 -10.51
CA VAL A 177 15.34 8.39 -10.47
C VAL A 177 14.54 9.26 -9.49
N GLU A 178 15.13 10.38 -9.06
CA GLU A 178 14.47 11.35 -8.19
C GLU A 178 13.16 11.87 -8.82
N PRO A 179 12.06 11.98 -8.06
CA PRO A 179 10.84 12.61 -8.56
C PRO A 179 11.08 14.11 -8.85
N VAL A 180 10.33 14.66 -9.81
CA VAL A 180 10.31 16.11 -10.08
C VAL A 180 9.19 16.80 -9.32
N ASN A 181 9.21 18.13 -9.29
CA ASN A 181 8.18 18.93 -8.65
C ASN A 181 6.77 18.56 -9.16
N GLY A 182 5.85 18.27 -8.24
CA GLY A 182 4.49 17.81 -8.53
C GLY A 182 4.31 16.29 -8.50
N MET A 183 5.40 15.52 -8.42
CA MET A 183 5.34 14.09 -8.14
C MET A 183 5.47 13.85 -6.64
N VAL A 184 4.66 12.94 -6.10
CA VAL A 184 4.75 12.52 -4.70
C VAL A 184 5.93 11.56 -4.50
N THR A 185 6.22 10.71 -5.48
CA THR A 185 7.26 9.69 -5.41
C THR A 185 7.64 9.18 -6.80
N SER A 186 8.79 8.53 -6.89
CA SER A 186 9.23 7.71 -8.02
C SER A 186 9.11 6.22 -7.67
N LYS A 187 8.83 5.36 -8.65
CA LYS A 187 8.66 3.91 -8.47
C LYS A 187 9.34 3.12 -9.57
N SER A 188 9.94 2.00 -9.20
CA SER A 188 10.44 0.97 -10.10
C SER A 188 10.24 -0.39 -9.45
N SER A 189 9.14 -1.07 -9.78
CA SER A 189 8.68 -2.27 -9.06
C SER A 189 7.95 -3.25 -9.99
N ILE A 190 7.87 -4.51 -9.58
CA ILE A 190 7.04 -5.54 -10.20
C ILE A 190 5.86 -5.89 -9.29
N GLU A 191 4.80 -6.42 -9.87
CA GLU A 191 3.55 -6.68 -9.17
C GLU A 191 2.92 -8.02 -9.61
N ASN A 192 2.26 -8.68 -8.66
CA ASN A 192 1.28 -9.72 -8.95
C ASN A 192 -0.08 -9.33 -8.34
N THR A 193 -1.14 -9.34 -9.16
CA THR A 193 -2.53 -9.02 -8.78
C THR A 193 -3.43 -10.25 -8.62
N LEU A 194 -2.83 -11.44 -8.56
CA LEU A 194 -3.51 -12.73 -8.44
C LEU A 194 -3.33 -13.30 -7.03
N LEU A 195 -3.39 -12.44 -6.02
CA LEU A 195 -3.46 -12.85 -4.61
C LEU A 195 -4.87 -12.67 -4.07
N HIS A 196 -5.14 -13.35 -2.95
CA HIS A 196 -6.33 -13.15 -2.15
C HIS A 196 -6.01 -13.52 -0.70
N ALA A 197 -5.64 -12.53 0.11
CA ALA A 197 -5.46 -12.67 1.54
C ALA A 197 -6.48 -11.80 2.27
N ASP A 198 -7.35 -12.42 3.05
CA ASP A 198 -8.46 -11.77 3.74
C ASP A 198 -8.23 -11.82 5.26
N ILE A 199 -9.16 -11.27 6.03
CA ILE A 199 -9.17 -11.34 7.48
C ILE A 199 -8.90 -12.77 7.97
N ASP A 200 -8.11 -12.88 9.03
CA ASP A 200 -7.64 -14.11 9.67
C ASP A 200 -6.53 -14.86 8.92
N ASP A 201 -6.32 -14.62 7.62
CA ASP A 201 -5.22 -15.24 6.88
C ASP A 201 -3.85 -14.84 7.45
N LYS A 202 -2.88 -15.74 7.31
CA LYS A 202 -1.47 -15.43 7.54
C LYS A 202 -0.73 -15.25 6.23
N VAL A 203 -0.05 -14.13 6.10
CA VAL A 203 0.80 -13.82 4.97
C VAL A 203 2.26 -13.85 5.41
N THR A 204 3.08 -14.66 4.75
CA THR A 204 4.53 -14.68 4.92
C THR A 204 5.20 -14.19 3.65
N ILE A 205 6.06 -13.19 3.75
CA ILE A 205 6.83 -12.63 2.64
C ILE A 205 8.31 -12.79 2.98
N GLU A 206 9.12 -13.28 2.06
CA GLU A 206 10.57 -13.41 2.21
C GLU A 206 11.30 -13.07 0.91
N GLY A 207 12.53 -12.59 1.01
CA GLY A 207 13.36 -12.26 -0.15
C GLY A 207 14.73 -11.75 0.27
N ASP A 208 15.67 -11.81 -0.65
CA ASP A 208 17.01 -11.25 -0.47
C ASP A 208 17.08 -9.89 -1.15
N PHE A 209 17.47 -8.86 -0.40
CA PHE A 209 17.49 -7.48 -0.86
C PHE A 209 18.91 -6.90 -0.73
N TYR A 210 19.32 -6.10 -1.71
CA TYR A 210 20.61 -5.41 -1.72
C TYR A 210 20.41 -3.94 -2.10
N ILE A 211 20.72 -3.01 -1.20
CA ILE A 211 20.67 -1.57 -1.50
C ILE A 211 22.03 -1.12 -2.03
N GLU A 212 22.12 -0.85 -3.33
CA GLU A 212 23.35 -0.38 -4.01
C GLU A 212 23.53 1.14 -3.84
N ALA A 213 22.44 1.90 -3.96
CA ALA A 213 22.45 3.35 -3.82
C ALA A 213 21.08 3.84 -3.36
N GLY A 214 21.04 4.83 -2.46
CA GLY A 214 19.81 5.53 -2.04
C GLY A 214 18.72 4.62 -1.48
N PHE A 215 18.48 4.68 -0.17
CA PHE A 215 17.38 3.93 0.43
C PHE A 215 16.03 4.38 -0.15
N PRO A 216 15.27 3.49 -0.80
CA PRO A 216 13.89 3.81 -1.13
C PRO A 216 13.09 3.98 0.16
N PHE A 217 11.93 4.62 0.08
CA PHE A 217 11.01 4.68 1.22
C PHE A 217 10.40 3.30 1.50
N SER A 218 9.98 2.57 0.46
CA SER A 218 9.32 1.26 0.60
C SER A 218 9.80 0.25 -0.42
N ILE A 219 9.84 -1.02 0.00
CA ILE A 219 10.35 -2.14 -0.81
C ILE A 219 9.32 -3.24 -1.10
N ILE A 220 8.24 -3.30 -0.32
CA ILE A 220 7.17 -4.27 -0.47
C ILE A 220 5.86 -3.61 -0.08
N ASP A 221 4.84 -3.73 -0.93
CA ASP A 221 3.47 -3.30 -0.64
C ASP A 221 2.52 -4.50 -0.85
N LEU A 222 1.88 -4.98 0.21
CA LEU A 222 0.74 -5.90 0.14
C LEU A 222 -0.52 -5.05 0.15
N GLU A 223 -1.24 -4.99 -0.98
CA GLU A 223 -2.29 -4.00 -1.20
C GLU A 223 -3.65 -4.61 -1.60
N ASN A 224 -4.71 -3.85 -1.38
CA ASN A 224 -6.04 -4.07 -1.96
C ASN A 224 -6.27 -3.15 -3.16
N LYS A 225 -6.31 -3.69 -4.38
CA LYS A 225 -6.48 -2.90 -5.62
C LYS A 225 -7.91 -2.42 -5.88
N TRP A 226 -8.89 -2.90 -5.12
CA TRP A 226 -10.28 -2.47 -5.25
C TRP A 226 -10.59 -1.19 -4.48
N PHE A 227 -9.65 -0.75 -3.63
CA PHE A 227 -9.80 0.40 -2.76
C PHE A 227 -8.95 1.55 -3.32
N GLU A 228 -9.47 2.78 -3.23
CA GLU A 228 -8.79 3.98 -3.70
C GLU A 228 -7.44 4.15 -3.00
N GLY A 229 -6.40 4.39 -3.80
CA GLY A 229 -5.02 4.50 -3.33
C GLY A 229 -4.36 3.18 -2.92
N SER A 230 -4.99 2.03 -3.16
CA SER A 230 -4.45 0.69 -2.90
C SER A 230 -3.89 0.54 -1.48
N PRO A 231 -4.71 0.65 -0.42
CA PRO A 231 -4.28 0.55 0.97
C PRO A 231 -3.82 -0.86 1.31
N GLY A 232 -2.91 -0.96 2.30
CA GLY A 232 -2.42 -2.25 2.79
C GLY A 232 -1.08 -2.13 3.53
N ILE A 233 -0.44 -3.25 3.81
CA ILE A 233 0.81 -3.29 4.60
C ILE A 233 2.00 -2.97 3.69
N ARG A 234 2.92 -2.15 4.18
CA ARG A 234 4.19 -1.83 3.51
C ARG A 234 5.38 -2.15 4.39
N LEU A 235 6.43 -2.72 3.80
CA LEU A 235 7.77 -2.72 4.40
C LEU A 235 8.49 -1.45 3.96
N VAL A 236 8.84 -0.62 4.93
CA VAL A 236 9.36 0.73 4.72
C VAL A 236 10.69 0.91 5.45
N PHE A 237 11.51 1.85 4.98
CA PHE A 237 12.67 2.35 5.71
C PHE A 237 12.32 3.65 6.43
N ASP A 238 12.70 3.73 7.71
CA ASP A 238 12.64 5.01 8.43
C ASP A 238 13.82 5.92 8.09
N ASP A 239 13.83 7.14 8.65
CA ASP A 239 14.90 8.14 8.43
C ASP A 239 16.30 7.63 8.85
N ASN A 240 16.35 6.63 9.75
CA ASN A 240 17.59 6.01 10.22
C ASN A 240 17.98 4.77 9.41
N LYS A 241 17.25 4.47 8.34
CA LYS A 241 17.43 3.31 7.45
C LYS A 241 17.20 1.99 8.17
N ASN A 242 16.31 1.99 9.17
CA ASN A 242 15.85 0.80 9.83
C ASN A 242 14.59 0.29 9.12
N LEU A 243 14.50 -1.02 8.89
CA LEU A 243 13.29 -1.63 8.37
C LEU A 243 12.15 -1.47 9.38
N SER A 244 10.98 -1.06 8.90
CA SER A 244 9.75 -0.82 9.64
C SER A 244 8.55 -1.35 8.86
N VAL A 245 7.39 -1.42 9.51
CA VAL A 245 6.12 -1.75 8.84
C VAL A 245 5.16 -0.57 8.97
N GLU A 246 4.49 -0.20 7.90
CA GLU A 246 3.40 0.78 7.90
C GLU A 246 2.14 0.12 7.34
N LEU A 247 0.98 0.37 7.96
CA LEU A 247 -0.30 0.12 7.31
C LEU A 247 -0.74 1.40 6.58
N LYS A 248 -0.75 1.40 5.24
CA LYS A 248 -1.19 2.52 4.38
C LYS A 248 -2.71 2.70 4.43
N TYR A 249 -3.26 3.07 5.59
CA TYR A 249 -4.69 3.30 5.76
C TYR A 249 -4.97 4.16 7.00
N GLY A 250 -5.97 5.04 6.92
CA GLY A 250 -6.39 5.91 8.02
C GLY A 250 -5.22 6.74 8.57
N LEU A 251 -4.93 6.59 9.87
CA LEU A 251 -3.81 7.27 10.55
C LEU A 251 -2.42 6.77 10.17
N LYS A 252 -2.36 5.77 9.29
CA LYS A 252 -1.14 5.11 8.84
C LYS A 252 -0.28 4.64 10.02
N PRO A 253 -0.73 3.68 10.84
CA PRO A 253 0.07 3.24 11.99
C PRO A 253 1.42 2.65 11.55
N TRP A 254 2.47 3.00 12.30
CA TRP A 254 3.84 2.52 12.10
C TRP A 254 4.23 1.55 13.19
N TYR A 255 4.76 0.40 12.80
CA TYR A 255 5.34 -0.60 13.69
C TYR A 255 6.86 -0.58 13.50
N ARG A 256 7.52 0.02 14.47
CA ARG A 256 8.98 0.20 14.48
C ARG A 256 9.65 -0.84 15.38
N GLN A 257 10.94 -1.01 15.16
CA GLN A 257 11.83 -1.81 16.02
C GLN A 257 11.83 -1.26 17.46
N GLU A 258 12.29 -2.08 18.41
CA GLU A 258 12.40 -1.64 19.81
C GLU A 258 13.46 -0.55 19.96
N VAL A 259 13.11 0.53 20.66
CA VAL A 259 14.00 1.68 20.85
C VAL A 259 15.29 1.26 21.56
N GLY A 260 16.44 1.61 20.98
CA GLY A 260 17.77 1.25 21.47
C GLY A 260 18.24 -0.16 21.08
N LYS A 261 17.45 -0.90 20.30
CA LYS A 261 17.80 -2.21 19.72
C LYS A 261 17.60 -2.23 18.21
N GLU A 262 17.59 -1.07 17.58
CA GLU A 262 17.38 -0.95 16.15
C GLU A 262 18.56 -1.59 15.39
N VAL A 263 18.22 -2.49 14.48
CA VAL A 263 19.13 -3.05 13.50
C VAL A 263 18.94 -2.26 12.22
N ARG A 264 19.97 -1.49 11.89
CA ARG A 264 20.03 -0.74 10.63
C ARG A 264 20.20 -1.71 9.47
N PHE A 265 19.54 -1.41 8.36
CA PHE A 265 19.73 -2.15 7.13
C PHE A 265 21.07 -1.75 6.48
N PRO A 266 21.98 -2.70 6.19
CA PRO A 266 23.27 -2.38 5.59
C PRO A 266 23.14 -1.95 4.12
N GLU A 267 24.02 -1.06 3.69
CA GLU A 267 24.21 -0.74 2.26
C GLU A 267 25.26 -1.68 1.68
N ASN A 268 25.13 -1.98 0.40
CA ASN A 268 26.10 -2.80 -0.35
C ASN A 268 26.29 -4.22 0.19
N GLU A 269 25.29 -4.76 0.89
CA GLU A 269 25.27 -6.12 1.40
C GLU A 269 23.92 -6.78 1.10
N TRP A 270 23.93 -8.09 0.87
CA TRP A 270 22.69 -8.87 0.76
C TRP A 270 22.09 -9.09 2.14
N VAL A 271 20.78 -8.88 2.22
CA VAL A 271 20.01 -9.02 3.44
C VAL A 271 18.81 -9.89 3.18
N HIS A 272 18.73 -11.01 3.89
CA HIS A 272 17.54 -11.84 3.89
C HIS A 272 16.47 -11.19 4.78
N VAL A 273 15.38 -10.74 4.17
CA VAL A 273 14.23 -10.17 4.86
C VAL A 273 13.13 -11.21 4.89
N LYS A 274 12.52 -11.38 6.06
CA LYS A 274 11.27 -12.14 6.21
C LYS A 274 10.28 -11.32 7.01
N ALA A 275 9.03 -11.28 6.56
CA ALA A 275 7.92 -10.68 7.26
C ALA A 275 6.76 -11.68 7.36
N SER A 276 6.05 -11.66 8.48
CA SER A 276 4.87 -12.47 8.73
C SER A 276 3.79 -11.60 9.34
N PHE A 277 2.60 -11.68 8.77
CA PHE A 277 1.42 -10.92 9.19
C PHE A 277 0.26 -11.88 9.44
N VAL A 278 -0.46 -11.71 10.54
CA VAL A 278 -1.82 -12.25 10.69
C VAL A 278 -2.77 -11.09 10.44
N LEU A 279 -3.61 -11.22 9.41
CA LEU A 279 -4.46 -10.12 8.92
C LEU A 279 -5.65 -9.90 9.86
N ARG A 280 -5.73 -8.72 10.45
CA ARG A 280 -6.80 -8.27 11.37
C ARG A 280 -7.05 -6.79 11.16
N ASN A 281 -8.30 -6.37 11.24
CA ASN A 281 -8.69 -4.96 11.19
C ASN A 281 -8.70 -4.29 12.59
N ASP A 282 -8.15 -4.95 13.60
CA ASP A 282 -8.06 -4.49 14.99
C ASP A 282 -6.66 -4.73 15.59
N GLU A 283 -6.48 -4.43 16.88
CA GLU A 283 -5.20 -4.54 17.60
C GLU A 283 -4.71 -5.99 17.82
N THR A 284 -5.44 -7.00 17.33
CA THR A 284 -5.06 -8.40 17.52
C THR A 284 -4.18 -8.97 16.39
N GLY A 285 -4.00 -8.22 15.30
CA GLY A 285 -3.10 -8.60 14.20
C GLY A 285 -1.68 -8.82 14.70
N GLU A 286 -0.98 -9.79 14.12
CA GLU A 286 0.42 -10.08 14.47
C GLU A 286 1.34 -9.57 13.38
N ILE A 287 2.44 -8.94 13.78
CA ILE A 287 3.45 -8.39 12.88
C ILE A 287 4.82 -8.86 13.35
N LYS A 288 5.48 -9.66 12.52
CA LYS A 288 6.85 -10.14 12.79
C LYS A 288 7.74 -9.89 11.60
N VAL A 289 8.91 -9.29 11.83
CA VAL A 289 9.90 -9.02 10.78
C VAL A 289 11.27 -9.47 11.24
N TRP A 290 11.98 -10.16 10.37
CA TRP A 290 13.34 -10.62 10.55
C TRP A 290 14.28 -10.03 9.51
N GLN A 291 15.49 -9.69 9.95
CA GLN A 291 16.63 -9.30 9.11
C GLN A 291 17.77 -10.28 9.36
N ASN A 292 18.22 -11.03 8.35
CA ASN A 292 19.27 -12.05 8.48
C ASN A 292 19.03 -13.05 9.64
N ASN A 293 17.79 -13.50 9.79
CA ASN A 293 17.29 -14.37 10.88
C ASN A 293 17.20 -13.73 12.28
N GLU A 294 17.56 -12.46 12.45
CA GLU A 294 17.33 -11.71 13.68
C GLU A 294 15.91 -11.13 13.68
N LEU A 295 15.11 -11.41 14.72
CA LEU A 295 13.77 -10.85 14.89
C LEU A 295 13.88 -9.39 15.32
N ILE A 296 13.57 -8.45 14.42
CA ILE A 296 13.72 -7.00 14.64
C ILE A 296 12.40 -6.30 14.98
N ILE A 297 11.27 -6.90 14.61
CA ILE A 297 9.92 -6.42 14.96
C ILE A 297 9.10 -7.63 15.42
N ASP A 298 8.52 -7.53 16.60
CA ASP A 298 7.49 -8.43 17.13
C ASP A 298 6.43 -7.58 17.82
N LYS A 299 5.35 -7.28 17.09
CA LYS A 299 4.31 -6.33 17.50
C LYS A 299 2.93 -6.90 17.23
N LYS A 300 1.95 -6.29 17.88
CA LYS A 300 0.54 -6.44 17.52
C LYS A 300 -0.02 -5.11 17.05
N GLY A 301 -1.07 -5.18 16.25
CA GLY A 301 -1.83 -4.03 15.78
C GLY A 301 -2.67 -4.33 14.55
N LYS A 302 -3.38 -3.31 14.07
CA LYS A 302 -4.15 -3.38 12.82
C LYS A 302 -3.24 -3.68 11.63
N THR A 303 -3.49 -4.78 10.94
CA THR A 303 -2.75 -5.28 9.76
C THR A 303 -3.61 -5.30 8.49
N LEU A 304 -4.88 -4.94 8.60
CA LEU A 304 -5.83 -4.89 7.50
C LEU A 304 -6.56 -3.54 7.50
N PRO A 305 -6.76 -2.87 6.34
CA PRO A 305 -7.41 -1.56 6.28
C PRO A 305 -8.80 -1.54 6.92
N THR A 306 -9.68 -2.47 6.57
CA THR A 306 -11.07 -2.57 7.03
C THR A 306 -11.45 -4.04 7.24
N SER A 307 -12.57 -4.30 7.91
CA SER A 307 -13.06 -5.68 8.14
C SER A 307 -13.47 -6.42 6.86
N ASN A 308 -13.76 -5.71 5.77
CA ASN A 308 -14.09 -6.27 4.46
C ASN A 308 -12.93 -6.14 3.46
N SER A 309 -11.71 -5.82 3.90
CA SER A 309 -10.60 -5.62 2.96
C SER A 309 -10.00 -6.96 2.54
N ILE A 310 -9.84 -7.18 1.24
CA ILE A 310 -9.10 -8.31 0.70
C ILE A 310 -7.79 -7.78 0.11
N GLN A 311 -6.64 -8.26 0.59
CA GLN A 311 -5.35 -7.96 -0.03
C GLN A 311 -5.21 -8.80 -1.30
N THR A 312 -5.15 -8.12 -2.45
CA THR A 312 -5.27 -8.72 -3.78
C THR A 312 -3.98 -8.67 -4.58
N SER A 313 -3.00 -7.89 -4.13
CA SER A 313 -1.75 -7.71 -4.84
C SER A 313 -0.53 -7.63 -3.94
N ILE A 314 0.60 -8.04 -4.49
CA ILE A 314 1.93 -7.82 -3.91
C ILE A 314 2.75 -7.01 -4.92
N GLU A 315 3.27 -5.87 -4.49
CA GLU A 315 4.25 -5.07 -5.21
C GLU A 315 5.61 -5.24 -4.52
N THR A 316 6.69 -5.46 -5.26
CA THR A 316 8.05 -5.56 -4.71
C THR A 316 9.06 -4.91 -5.67
N GLY A 317 10.13 -4.34 -5.12
CA GLY A 317 11.06 -3.48 -5.84
C GLY A 317 11.18 -2.12 -5.14
N ILE A 318 11.48 -1.05 -5.87
CA ILE A 318 11.39 0.31 -5.31
C ILE A 318 9.94 0.76 -5.41
N THR A 319 9.11 0.45 -4.41
CA THR A 319 7.66 0.75 -4.44
C THR A 319 7.34 2.20 -4.10
N ALA A 320 8.29 2.93 -3.52
CA ALA A 320 8.31 4.40 -3.44
C ALA A 320 9.72 4.90 -3.09
N THR A 321 10.15 6.00 -3.71
CA THR A 321 11.34 6.76 -3.30
C THR A 321 11.19 8.25 -3.63
N ASP A 322 11.86 9.10 -2.86
CA ASP A 322 12.02 10.54 -3.12
C ASP A 322 13.46 10.90 -3.53
N ILE A 323 14.35 9.91 -3.60
CA ILE A 323 15.75 10.05 -4.00
C ILE A 323 16.10 9.08 -5.13
N TYR A 324 17.27 9.28 -5.76
CA TYR A 324 17.81 8.30 -6.70
C TYR A 324 18.14 7.01 -5.94
N SER A 325 17.57 5.89 -6.39
CA SER A 325 17.69 4.60 -5.71
C SER A 325 18.04 3.48 -6.70
N ILE A 326 18.92 2.59 -6.27
CA ILE A 326 19.20 1.31 -6.92
C ILE A 326 19.09 0.21 -5.86
N MET A 327 18.26 -0.78 -6.15
CA MET A 327 18.07 -1.96 -5.31
C MET A 327 18.13 -3.23 -6.16
N HIS A 328 18.65 -4.32 -5.60
CA HIS A 328 18.52 -5.66 -6.17
C HIS A 328 17.60 -6.53 -5.32
N LEU A 329 16.90 -7.45 -5.99
CA LEU A 329 16.04 -8.46 -5.39
C LEU A 329 16.41 -9.84 -5.94
N ASP A 330 16.44 -10.81 -5.04
CA ASP A 330 16.56 -12.23 -5.37
C ASP A 330 15.74 -13.10 -4.39
N ASN A 331 15.54 -14.37 -4.73
CA ASN A 331 14.88 -15.40 -3.90
C ASN A 331 13.55 -14.95 -3.27
N PHE A 332 12.72 -14.24 -4.04
CA PHE A 332 11.47 -13.69 -3.55
C PHE A 332 10.44 -14.79 -3.34
N ARG A 333 9.67 -14.67 -2.27
CA ARG A 333 8.52 -15.50 -2.02
C ARG A 333 7.46 -14.78 -1.21
N ILE A 334 6.20 -15.01 -1.55
CA ILE A 334 5.06 -14.74 -0.70
C ILE A 334 4.19 -15.98 -0.61
N LYS A 335 3.65 -16.25 0.58
CA LYS A 335 2.72 -17.34 0.84
C LYS A 335 1.55 -16.85 1.68
N VAL A 336 0.34 -17.25 1.30
CA VAL A 336 -0.91 -17.03 2.02
C VAL A 336 -1.38 -18.35 2.60
N ASP A 337 -1.33 -18.48 3.92
CA ASP A 337 -1.89 -19.60 4.67
C ASP A 337 -3.32 -19.23 5.10
N LYS A 338 -4.32 -19.93 4.55
CA LYS A 338 -5.73 -19.78 4.89
C LYS A 338 -6.03 -20.37 6.28
N PHE A 339 -6.81 -19.67 7.09
CA PHE A 339 -7.24 -20.12 8.42
C PHE A 339 -8.61 -20.79 8.45
#